data_AF-A0A944YQV2-F1
#
_entry.id   AF-A0A944YQV2-F1
#
_cell.length_a   1.000
_cell.length_b   1.000
_cell.length_c   1.000
_cell.angle_alpha   90.00
_cell.angle_beta   90.00
_cell.angle_gamma   90.00
#
_symmetry.space_group_name_H-M   'P 1'
#
loop_
_entity.id
_entity.type
_entity.pdbx_description
1 polymer ?
#
loop_
_entity_poly.entity_id
_entity_poly.type
_entity_poly.pdbx_seq_one_letter_code
_entity_poly.pdbx_strand_id
1 'polypeptide(L)'
;RNGYFEPISLLADDINRNQFYEDNKKRAVEQSTFKSYDEFLVSLDMTADIKSFSSVYLDRIAQLTNKTNQFNLTTKRYTAGEIENIAASDNYIKIYGKLTDKYGDNGLIAITIGSIEEGQCHIDLWLMSCRVLKRDMEFAMLDEMARQCKEKGVSEIIGYYCKSDKNSMVSDLYEKFRFELIEKNTENTVWKLDISNYENKNKFIGVKND
;
A
#
# COMPACT_ATOMS: atom_id res chain seq x y z
N ARG A 1 16.88 -25.25 -25.07
CA ARG A 1 16.55 -24.06 -25.88
C ARG A 1 15.14 -23.65 -25.46
N ASN A 2 15.03 -22.64 -24.60
CA ASN A 2 13.83 -21.83 -24.36
C ASN A 2 14.32 -20.61 -23.60
N GLY A 3 14.58 -19.54 -24.35
CA GLY A 3 14.86 -18.23 -23.81
C GLY A 3 13.58 -17.69 -23.21
N TYR A 4 13.55 -17.55 -21.89
CA TYR A 4 12.54 -16.75 -21.22
C TYR A 4 13.09 -15.33 -21.16
N PHE A 5 12.41 -14.45 -21.90
CA PHE A 5 12.54 -13.01 -21.78
C PHE A 5 12.46 -12.63 -20.31
N GLU A 6 13.56 -12.16 -19.73
CA GLU A 6 13.51 -11.47 -18.45
C GLU A 6 12.62 -10.24 -18.63
N PRO A 7 11.58 -10.05 -17.79
CA PRO A 7 10.81 -8.82 -17.83
C PRO A 7 11.75 -7.66 -17.57
N ILE A 8 11.71 -6.67 -18.47
CA ILE A 8 12.51 -5.43 -18.45
C ILE A 8 12.42 -4.72 -17.07
N SER A 9 11.40 -5.00 -16.25
CA SER A 9 11.26 -4.48 -14.89
C SER A 9 12.25 -5.03 -13.86
N LEU A 10 12.78 -6.25 -14.04
CA LEU A 10 13.73 -6.88 -13.10
C LEU A 10 15.13 -6.26 -13.22
N LEU A 11 15.59 -5.99 -14.44
CA LEU A 11 16.81 -5.22 -14.69
C LEU A 11 16.66 -3.76 -14.28
N ALA A 12 15.46 -3.18 -14.43
CA ALA A 12 15.18 -1.83 -13.96
C ALA A 12 15.24 -1.71 -12.43
N ASP A 13 14.85 -2.73 -11.66
CA ASP A 13 14.87 -2.67 -10.18
C ASP A 13 16.29 -2.65 -9.59
N ASP A 14 17.27 -3.34 -10.21
CA ASP A 14 18.69 -3.35 -9.80
C ASP A 14 19.49 -2.16 -10.37
N ILE A 15 19.24 -1.77 -11.63
CA ILE A 15 19.85 -0.57 -12.24
C ILE A 15 19.34 0.72 -11.56
N ASN A 16 18.08 0.75 -11.09
CA ASN A 16 17.52 1.89 -10.37
C ASN A 16 18.07 2.07 -8.96
N ARG A 17 18.88 1.17 -8.39
CA ARG A 17 19.30 1.36 -7.00
C ARG A 17 20.22 2.57 -6.84
N ASN A 18 21.16 2.77 -7.78
CA ASN A 18 22.03 3.95 -7.82
C ASN A 18 21.27 5.22 -8.23
N GLN A 19 20.40 5.12 -9.24
CA GLN A 19 19.53 6.23 -9.66
C GLN A 19 18.62 6.69 -8.51
N PHE A 20 18.04 5.75 -7.76
CA PHE A 20 17.22 6.01 -6.57
C PHE A 20 17.98 6.74 -5.46
N TYR A 21 19.25 6.41 -5.22
CA TYR A 21 20.07 7.15 -4.25
C TYR A 21 20.38 8.57 -4.72
N GLU A 22 20.69 8.78 -6.00
CA GLU A 22 20.92 10.10 -6.58
C GLU A 22 19.64 10.96 -6.60
N ASP A 23 18.50 10.37 -6.95
CA ASP A 23 17.20 11.05 -6.91
C ASP A 23 16.75 11.33 -5.48
N ASN A 24 17.06 10.48 -4.50
CA ASN A 24 16.84 10.78 -3.09
C ASN A 24 17.71 11.93 -2.57
N LYS A 25 18.97 12.05 -3.02
CA LYS A 25 19.81 13.21 -2.68
C LYS A 25 19.22 14.49 -3.26
N LYS A 26 18.80 14.48 -4.53
CA LYS A 26 18.12 15.63 -5.16
C LYS A 26 16.85 16.00 -4.40
N ARG A 27 16.02 15.01 -4.04
CA ARG A 27 14.82 15.23 -3.21
C ARG A 27 15.15 15.80 -1.83
N ALA A 28 16.20 15.34 -1.16
CA ALA A 28 16.59 15.87 0.15
C ALA A 28 17.06 17.33 0.06
N VAL A 29 17.80 17.67 -1.00
CA VAL A 29 18.20 19.06 -1.29
C VAL A 29 17.00 19.92 -1.62
N GLU A 30 16.05 19.41 -2.41
CA GLU A 30 14.85 20.17 -2.76
C GLU A 30 13.88 20.30 -1.57
N GLN A 31 13.73 19.26 -0.76
CA GLN A 31 12.93 19.29 0.46
C GLN A 31 13.40 20.39 1.42
N SER A 32 14.72 20.65 1.52
CA SER A 32 15.25 21.70 2.40
C SER A 32 14.96 23.12 1.92
N THR A 33 14.43 23.28 0.69
CA THR A 33 14.02 24.57 0.14
C THR A 33 12.58 24.98 0.53
N PHE A 34 11.78 24.04 1.05
CA PHE A 34 10.40 24.28 1.47
C PHE A 34 10.31 24.59 2.97
N LYS A 35 9.31 25.38 3.37
CA LYS A 35 9.13 25.79 4.77
C LYS A 35 8.48 24.72 5.63
N SER A 36 7.75 23.79 5.00
CA SER A 36 7.11 22.65 5.65
C SER A 36 7.17 21.40 4.77
N TYR A 37 6.95 20.24 5.40
CA TYR A 37 6.88 18.98 4.67
C TYR A 37 5.67 18.92 3.72
N ASP A 38 4.55 19.49 4.16
CA ASP A 38 3.32 19.59 3.38
C ASP A 38 3.53 20.40 2.09
N GLU A 39 4.26 21.53 2.16
CA GLU A 39 4.62 22.32 0.97
C GLU A 39 5.46 21.49 -0.01
N PHE A 40 6.39 20.68 0.51
CA PHE A 40 7.16 19.77 -0.31
C PHE A 40 6.27 18.72 -0.98
N LEU A 41 5.33 18.09 -0.27
CA LEU A 41 4.41 17.10 -0.84
C LEU A 41 3.51 17.70 -1.93
N VAL A 42 2.99 18.91 -1.70
CA VAL A 42 2.24 19.66 -2.74
C VAL A 42 3.10 19.89 -3.97
N SER A 43 4.38 20.24 -3.79
CA SER A 43 5.31 20.48 -4.89
C SER A 43 5.62 19.24 -5.75
N LEU A 44 5.30 18.03 -5.28
CA LEU A 44 5.55 16.79 -6.00
C LEU A 44 4.52 16.52 -7.11
N ASP A 45 3.38 17.24 -7.10
CA ASP A 45 2.29 17.09 -8.06
C ASP A 45 1.89 15.62 -8.28
N MET A 46 1.54 14.96 -7.17
CA MET A 46 1.35 13.52 -7.14
C MET A 46 -0.02 13.10 -7.66
N THR A 47 -0.04 12.06 -8.49
CA THR A 47 -1.26 11.38 -8.92
C THR A 47 -1.16 9.88 -8.68
N ALA A 48 -2.24 9.27 -8.19
CA ALA A 48 -2.32 7.83 -7.97
C ALA A 48 -3.45 7.20 -8.79
N ASP A 49 -3.16 6.04 -9.36
CA ASP A 49 -4.18 5.12 -9.87
C ASP A 49 -4.38 4.04 -8.81
N ILE A 50 -5.54 4.04 -8.15
CA ILE A 50 -5.89 3.02 -7.16
C ILE A 50 -7.09 2.23 -7.69
N LYS A 51 -6.87 0.94 -7.91
CA LYS A 51 -7.79 0.09 -8.67
C LYS A 51 -7.90 -1.29 -8.06
N SER A 52 -9.00 -1.98 -8.36
CA SER A 52 -9.13 -3.39 -8.04
C SER A 52 -8.10 -4.23 -8.80
N PHE A 53 -7.74 -5.40 -8.26
CA PHE A 53 -6.80 -6.31 -8.93
C PHE A 53 -7.23 -6.60 -10.37
N SER A 54 -6.26 -6.46 -11.28
CA SER A 54 -6.41 -6.76 -12.70
C SER A 54 -5.48 -7.90 -13.09
N SER A 55 -5.93 -8.76 -14.01
CA SER A 55 -5.17 -9.92 -14.52
C SER A 55 -3.77 -9.54 -15.00
N VAL A 56 -3.62 -8.34 -15.57
CA VAL A 56 -2.34 -7.82 -16.09
C VAL A 56 -1.30 -7.63 -14.98
N TYR A 57 -1.71 -7.47 -13.72
CA TYR A 57 -0.82 -7.15 -12.60
C TYR A 57 -0.64 -8.28 -11.58
N LEU A 58 -1.31 -9.43 -11.72
CA LEU A 58 -1.28 -10.50 -10.71
C LEU A 58 0.13 -11.03 -10.44
N ASP A 59 0.95 -11.24 -11.47
CA ASP A 59 2.34 -11.66 -11.32
C ASP A 59 3.17 -10.65 -10.52
N ARG A 60 2.99 -9.36 -10.80
CA ARG A 60 3.70 -8.28 -10.08
C ARG A 60 3.21 -8.16 -8.64
N ILE A 61 1.91 -8.34 -8.41
CA ILE A 61 1.30 -8.36 -7.09
C ILE A 61 1.89 -9.50 -6.26
N ALA A 62 1.89 -10.73 -6.78
CA ALA A 62 2.49 -11.89 -6.11
C ALA A 62 3.98 -11.65 -5.81
N GLN A 63 4.73 -11.07 -6.76
CA GLN A 63 6.13 -10.75 -6.57
C GLN A 63 6.35 -9.74 -5.42
N LEU A 64 5.60 -8.64 -5.38
CA LEU A 64 5.72 -7.59 -4.37
C LEU A 64 5.30 -8.10 -2.99
N THR A 65 4.24 -8.90 -2.91
CA THR A 65 3.80 -9.60 -1.70
C THR A 65 4.92 -10.44 -1.11
N ASN A 66 5.71 -11.12 -1.93
CA ASN A 66 6.78 -12.00 -1.44
C ASN A 66 8.12 -11.29 -1.17
N LYS A 67 8.37 -10.14 -1.80
CA LYS A 67 9.63 -9.38 -1.62
C LYS A 67 9.55 -8.32 -0.51
N THR A 68 8.36 -7.81 -0.19
CA THR A 68 8.19 -6.71 0.76
C THR A 68 8.22 -7.21 2.20
N ASN A 69 9.23 -6.80 2.96
CA ASN A 69 9.40 -7.19 4.37
C ASN A 69 9.22 -6.04 5.35
N GLN A 70 9.67 -4.84 5.00
CA GLN A 70 9.73 -3.71 5.95
C GLN A 70 8.37 -3.03 6.14
N PHE A 71 7.60 -2.93 5.06
CA PHE A 71 6.24 -2.39 5.08
C PHE A 71 5.26 -3.52 4.78
N ASN A 72 5.16 -4.49 5.69
CA ASN A 72 4.14 -5.52 5.66
C ASN A 72 3.62 -5.70 7.09
N LEU A 73 2.34 -5.40 7.31
CA LEU A 73 1.73 -5.40 8.64
C LEU A 73 1.61 -6.81 9.23
N THR A 74 1.31 -7.82 8.41
CA THR A 74 0.97 -9.18 8.88
C THR A 74 2.04 -10.21 8.58
N THR A 75 3.06 -9.85 7.80
CA THR A 75 4.09 -10.74 7.24
C THR A 75 3.57 -11.84 6.32
N LYS A 76 2.26 -11.84 5.99
CA LYS A 76 1.64 -12.83 5.10
C LYS A 76 2.30 -12.85 3.73
N ARG A 77 2.35 -14.05 3.17
CA ARG A 77 2.87 -14.38 1.83
C ARG A 77 1.78 -15.10 1.06
N TYR A 78 1.72 -14.83 -0.23
CA TYR A 78 0.78 -15.49 -1.12
C TYR A 78 1.53 -16.00 -2.35
N THR A 79 1.24 -17.24 -2.71
CA THR A 79 1.59 -17.84 -3.99
C THR A 79 0.81 -17.17 -5.13
N ALA A 80 1.27 -17.35 -6.36
CA ALA A 80 0.54 -16.84 -7.53
C ALA A 80 -0.89 -17.39 -7.60
N GLY A 81 -1.08 -18.69 -7.36
CA GLY A 81 -2.41 -19.30 -7.33
C GLY A 81 -3.32 -18.77 -6.23
N GLU A 82 -2.80 -18.44 -5.05
CA GLU A 82 -3.59 -17.78 -4.00
C GLU A 82 -4.00 -16.36 -4.41
N ILE A 83 -3.10 -15.59 -5.04
CA ILE A 83 -3.42 -14.26 -5.58
C ILE A 83 -4.50 -14.35 -6.66
N GLU A 84 -4.43 -15.35 -7.55
CA GLU A 84 -5.47 -15.59 -8.56
C GLU A 84 -6.82 -15.94 -7.92
N ASN A 85 -6.83 -16.81 -6.91
CA ASN A 85 -8.04 -17.17 -6.18
C ASN A 85 -8.65 -15.95 -5.45
N ILE A 86 -7.82 -15.11 -4.84
CA ILE A 86 -8.26 -13.84 -4.21
C ILE A 86 -8.81 -12.90 -5.28
N ALA A 87 -8.13 -12.76 -6.42
CA ALA A 87 -8.57 -11.91 -7.53
C ALA A 87 -9.94 -12.32 -8.09
N ALA A 88 -10.24 -13.62 -8.10
CA ALA A 88 -11.52 -14.16 -8.58
C ALA A 88 -12.65 -14.14 -7.54
N SER A 89 -12.36 -13.85 -6.27
CA SER A 89 -13.34 -13.98 -5.18
C SER A 89 -13.97 -12.64 -4.78
N ASP A 90 -15.30 -12.62 -4.69
CA ASP A 90 -16.08 -11.43 -4.26
C ASP A 90 -16.02 -11.16 -2.75
N ASN A 91 -15.52 -12.13 -1.98
CA ASN A 91 -15.35 -12.03 -0.53
C ASN A 91 -14.10 -11.22 -0.15
N TYR A 92 -13.39 -10.66 -1.13
CA TYR A 92 -12.20 -9.85 -0.90
C TYR A 92 -12.34 -8.44 -1.50
N ILE A 93 -11.89 -7.47 -0.72
CA ILE A 93 -11.47 -6.15 -1.19
C ILE A 93 -9.98 -6.25 -1.49
N LYS A 94 -9.61 -5.91 -2.72
CA LYS A 94 -8.30 -6.23 -3.28
C LYS A 94 -7.88 -5.12 -4.21
N ILE A 95 -7.07 -4.21 -3.68
CA ILE A 95 -6.68 -2.98 -4.36
C ILE A 95 -5.17 -2.90 -4.51
N TYR A 96 -4.73 -2.37 -5.64
CA TYR A 96 -3.35 -1.96 -5.84
C TYR A 96 -3.29 -0.46 -6.11
N GLY A 97 -2.15 0.14 -5.75
CA GLY A 97 -1.87 1.55 -5.98
C GLY A 97 -0.64 1.73 -6.85
N LYS A 98 -0.76 2.56 -7.89
CA LYS A 98 0.36 3.13 -8.64
C LYS A 98 0.51 4.61 -8.30
N LEU A 99 1.73 5.13 -8.31
CA LEU A 99 2.00 6.54 -8.01
C LEU A 99 2.88 7.19 -9.08
N THR A 100 2.46 8.33 -9.60
CA THR A 100 3.27 9.21 -10.44
C THR A 100 3.52 10.52 -9.69
N ASP A 101 4.75 11.03 -9.75
CA ASP A 101 5.12 12.36 -9.28
C ASP A 101 5.81 13.13 -10.41
N LYS A 102 6.17 14.41 -10.18
CA LYS A 102 6.84 15.25 -11.18
C LYS A 102 8.18 14.70 -11.71
N TYR A 103 8.80 13.73 -11.02
CA TYR A 103 10.04 13.08 -11.45
C TYR A 103 9.78 11.82 -12.26
N GLY A 104 8.57 11.26 -12.23
CA GLY A 104 8.16 10.16 -13.10
C GLY A 104 7.23 9.14 -12.43
N ASP A 105 7.00 8.04 -13.16
CA ASP A 105 6.20 6.91 -12.71
C ASP A 105 6.99 6.05 -11.70
N ASN A 106 6.42 5.83 -10.51
CA ASN A 106 7.00 4.98 -9.47
C ASN A 106 6.54 3.51 -9.57
N GLY A 107 5.61 3.22 -10.49
CA GLY A 107 5.04 1.90 -10.75
C GLY A 107 4.00 1.47 -9.71
N LEU A 108 3.68 0.18 -9.70
CA LEU A 108 2.83 -0.44 -8.67
C LEU A 108 3.62 -0.50 -7.36
N ILE A 109 3.16 0.28 -6.38
CA ILE A 109 3.87 0.50 -5.12
C ILE A 109 3.06 0.16 -3.88
N ALA A 110 1.76 -0.12 -3.99
CA ALA A 110 0.92 -0.47 -2.84
C ALA A 110 0.00 -1.64 -3.18
N ILE A 111 -0.21 -2.54 -2.22
CA ILE A 111 -1.15 -3.65 -2.32
C ILE A 111 -1.85 -3.79 -0.98
N THR A 112 -3.18 -3.82 -1.03
CA THR A 112 -4.02 -4.10 0.13
C THR A 112 -5.03 -5.20 -0.21
N ILE A 113 -5.12 -6.20 0.66
CA ILE A 113 -6.09 -7.29 0.58
C ILE A 113 -6.81 -7.34 1.91
N GLY A 114 -8.15 -7.31 1.87
CA GLY A 114 -8.98 -7.59 3.03
C GLY A 114 -10.08 -8.60 2.73
N SER A 115 -10.25 -9.61 3.58
CA SER A 115 -11.38 -10.54 3.54
C SER A 115 -12.62 -9.89 4.15
N ILE A 116 -13.79 -10.27 3.67
CA ILE A 116 -15.07 -9.85 4.24
C ILE A 116 -15.67 -11.02 4.99
N GLU A 117 -15.85 -10.85 6.30
CA GLU A 117 -16.35 -11.86 7.21
C GLU A 117 -17.33 -11.17 8.16
N GLU A 118 -18.55 -11.73 8.30
CA GLU A 118 -19.55 -11.27 9.27
C GLU A 118 -19.87 -9.76 9.24
N GLY A 119 -19.76 -9.11 8.07
CA GLY A 119 -20.02 -7.67 7.89
C GLY A 119 -18.83 -6.76 8.23
N GLN A 120 -17.66 -7.35 8.52
CA GLN A 120 -16.40 -6.67 8.76
C GLN A 120 -15.41 -6.93 7.62
N CYS A 121 -14.49 -5.99 7.37
CA CYS A 121 -13.36 -6.20 6.46
C CYS A 121 -12.07 -6.40 7.25
N HIS A 122 -11.48 -7.59 7.16
CA HIS A 122 -10.26 -7.97 7.85
C HIS A 122 -9.04 -7.75 6.94
N ILE A 123 -8.15 -6.82 7.28
CA ILE A 123 -6.93 -6.54 6.52
C ILE A 123 -5.95 -7.70 6.65
N ASP A 124 -5.95 -8.56 5.64
CA ASP A 124 -5.04 -9.69 5.52
C ASP A 124 -3.63 -9.25 5.18
N LEU A 125 -3.51 -8.29 4.27
CA LEU A 125 -2.25 -7.82 3.74
C LEU A 125 -2.34 -6.32 3.51
N TRP A 126 -1.36 -5.60 4.02
CA TRP A 126 -1.11 -4.22 3.67
C TRP A 126 0.38 -4.07 3.44
N LEU A 127 0.76 -3.75 2.22
CA LEU A 127 2.14 -3.50 1.88
C LEU A 127 2.33 -2.27 1.01
N MET A 128 3.48 -1.63 1.21
CA MET A 128 3.95 -0.54 0.36
C MET A 128 5.43 -0.68 0.04
N SER A 129 5.80 -0.30 -1.18
CA SER A 129 7.19 -0.20 -1.59
C SER A 129 7.88 0.92 -0.82
N CYS A 130 9.12 0.66 -0.39
CA CYS A 130 9.94 1.65 0.32
C CYS A 130 10.28 2.89 -0.53
N ARG A 131 10.03 2.85 -1.85
CA ARG A 131 10.35 3.95 -2.78
C ARG A 131 9.48 5.19 -2.60
N VAL A 132 8.31 5.05 -1.98
CA VAL A 132 7.29 6.11 -1.87
C VAL A 132 6.91 6.41 -0.41
N LEU A 133 7.72 5.98 0.54
CA LEU A 133 7.47 6.25 1.96
C LEU A 133 7.40 7.75 2.23
N LYS A 134 6.53 8.12 3.18
CA LYS A 134 6.25 9.50 3.59
C LYS A 134 5.58 10.37 2.51
N ARG A 135 4.92 9.76 1.52
CA ARG A 135 4.16 10.51 0.50
C ARG A 135 2.65 10.50 0.75
N ASP A 136 2.21 10.05 1.92
CA ASP A 136 0.80 9.93 2.30
C ASP A 136 -0.02 8.98 1.40
N MET A 137 0.65 8.10 0.65
CA MET A 137 0.01 7.05 -0.16
C MET A 137 -0.79 6.10 0.71
N GLU A 138 -0.36 5.87 1.95
CA GLU A 138 -1.07 5.07 2.94
C GLU A 138 -2.49 5.57 3.18
N PHE A 139 -2.70 6.89 3.18
CA PHE A 139 -4.00 7.49 3.39
C PHE A 139 -4.87 7.38 2.14
N ALA A 140 -4.30 7.58 0.94
CA ALA A 140 -5.02 7.38 -0.31
C ALA A 140 -5.51 5.94 -0.49
N MET A 141 -4.68 4.94 -0.12
CA MET A 141 -5.08 3.53 -0.11
C MET A 141 -6.18 3.24 0.91
N LEU A 142 -6.14 3.87 2.09
CA LEU A 142 -7.14 3.69 3.12
C LEU A 142 -8.49 4.29 2.72
N ASP A 143 -8.47 5.49 2.13
CA ASP A 143 -9.67 6.16 1.61
C ASP A 143 -10.38 5.27 0.59
N GLU A 144 -9.63 4.69 -0.34
CA GLU A 144 -10.17 3.78 -1.35
C GLU A 144 -10.68 2.46 -0.74
N MET A 145 -9.94 1.89 0.22
CA MET A 145 -10.40 0.69 0.93
C MET A 145 -11.71 0.95 1.68
N ALA A 146 -11.82 2.08 2.38
CA ALA A 146 -13.03 2.48 3.09
C ALA A 146 -14.20 2.70 2.12
N ARG A 147 -13.96 3.30 0.95
CA ARG A 147 -14.96 3.43 -0.11
C ARG A 147 -15.48 2.06 -0.57
N GLN A 148 -14.61 1.12 -0.92
CA GLN A 148 -15.02 -0.22 -1.37
C GLN A 148 -15.71 -1.03 -0.26
N CYS A 149 -15.31 -0.84 1.01
CA CYS A 149 -16.00 -1.44 2.15
C CYS A 149 -17.45 -0.93 2.23
N LYS A 150 -17.65 0.40 2.16
CA LYS A 150 -19.00 1.00 2.18
C LYS A 150 -19.88 0.48 1.04
N GLU A 151 -19.32 0.34 -0.18
CA GLU A 151 -20.06 -0.20 -1.34
C GLU A 151 -20.49 -1.65 -1.16
N LYS A 152 -19.75 -2.43 -0.38
CA LYS A 152 -20.09 -3.80 0.00
C LYS A 152 -20.92 -3.91 1.29
N GLY A 153 -21.36 -2.79 1.85
CA GLY A 153 -22.17 -2.76 3.08
C GLY A 153 -21.39 -3.10 4.35
N VAL A 154 -20.06 -3.01 4.33
CA VAL A 154 -19.20 -3.19 5.50
C VAL A 154 -19.10 -1.86 6.25
N SER A 155 -19.23 -1.91 7.57
CA SER A 155 -19.14 -0.72 8.45
C SER A 155 -17.89 -0.69 9.33
N GLU A 156 -17.12 -1.79 9.40
CA GLU A 156 -15.93 -1.88 10.23
C GLU A 156 -14.75 -2.51 9.46
N ILE A 157 -13.56 -1.95 9.65
CA ILE A 157 -12.30 -2.52 9.15
C ILE A 157 -11.46 -3.00 10.35
N ILE A 158 -11.04 -4.25 10.31
CA ILE A 158 -10.18 -4.88 11.32
C ILE A 158 -8.75 -4.95 10.79
N GLY A 159 -7.83 -4.31 11.51
CA GLY A 159 -6.42 -4.26 11.18
C GLY A 159 -5.59 -5.20 12.05
N TYR A 160 -4.69 -5.96 11.43
CA TYR A 160 -3.76 -6.84 12.13
C TYR A 160 -2.33 -6.34 11.95
N TYR A 161 -1.58 -6.26 13.05
CA TYR A 161 -0.13 -6.06 13.02
C TYR A 161 0.56 -7.22 13.73
N CYS A 162 1.39 -7.95 12.98
CA CYS A 162 2.20 -9.06 13.45
C CYS A 162 3.67 -8.62 13.47
N LYS A 163 4.21 -8.42 14.67
CA LYS A 163 5.58 -7.92 14.83
C LYS A 163 6.59 -8.92 14.26
N SER A 164 7.58 -8.37 13.57
CA SER A 164 8.79 -9.08 13.13
C SER A 164 10.00 -8.18 13.32
N ASP A 165 11.20 -8.75 13.14
CA ASP A 165 12.46 -7.99 13.20
C ASP A 165 12.57 -6.89 12.12
N LYS A 166 11.74 -6.95 11.07
CA LYS A 166 11.87 -6.11 9.88
C LYS A 166 10.78 -5.05 9.72
N ASN A 167 9.63 -5.18 10.37
CA ASN A 167 8.46 -4.33 10.14
C ASN A 167 8.16 -3.31 11.25
N SER A 168 9.13 -3.04 12.13
CA SER A 168 8.97 -2.07 13.23
C SER A 168 8.58 -0.67 12.75
N MET A 169 8.95 -0.30 11.51
CA MET A 169 8.64 1.00 10.92
C MET A 169 7.15 1.25 10.66
N VAL A 170 6.32 0.20 10.66
CA VAL A 170 4.86 0.30 10.48
C VAL A 170 4.06 -0.02 11.74
N SER A 171 4.74 -0.13 12.88
CA SER A 171 4.09 -0.48 14.16
C SER A 171 3.05 0.54 14.65
N ASP A 172 3.15 1.80 14.17
CA ASP A 172 2.25 2.90 14.50
C ASP A 172 1.26 3.24 13.36
N LEU A 173 1.22 2.44 12.29
CA LEU A 173 0.43 2.76 11.09
C LEU A 173 -1.07 2.82 11.38
N TYR A 174 -1.61 1.85 12.12
CA TYR A 174 -3.02 1.84 12.49
C TYR A 174 -3.40 3.00 13.42
N GLU A 175 -2.49 3.39 14.32
CA GLU A 175 -2.68 4.57 15.17
C GLU A 175 -2.74 5.86 14.33
N LYS A 176 -1.85 6.01 13.34
CA LYS A 176 -1.88 7.12 12.37
C LYS A 176 -3.20 7.16 11.58
N PHE A 177 -3.70 5.99 11.23
CA PHE A 177 -5.01 5.84 10.58
C PHE A 177 -6.19 6.10 11.51
N ARG A 178 -5.96 6.31 12.82
CA ARG A 178 -7.00 6.49 13.85
C ARG A 178 -7.84 5.24 14.09
N PHE A 179 -7.27 4.06 13.90
CA PHE A 179 -7.89 2.83 14.39
C PHE A 179 -7.75 2.77 15.91
N GLU A 180 -8.73 2.18 16.56
CA GLU A 180 -8.73 1.88 17.99
C GLU A 180 -8.06 0.53 18.23
N LEU A 181 -7.14 0.48 19.20
CA LEU A 181 -6.53 -0.79 19.62
C LEU A 181 -7.57 -1.60 20.41
N ILE A 182 -7.91 -2.80 19.92
CA ILE A 182 -8.90 -3.67 20.58
C ILE A 182 -8.26 -4.90 21.23
N GLU A 183 -7.10 -5.33 20.76
CA GLU A 183 -6.34 -6.44 21.36
C GLU A 183 -4.83 -6.19 21.24
N LYS A 184 -4.09 -6.58 22.28
CA LYS A 184 -2.63 -6.53 22.29
C LYS A 184 -2.06 -7.70 23.08
N ASN A 185 -1.23 -8.49 22.43
CA ASN A 185 -0.35 -9.45 23.09
C ASN A 185 1.12 -9.07 22.85
N THR A 186 2.06 -9.94 23.22
CA THR A 186 3.51 -9.66 23.15
C THR A 186 4.02 -9.42 21.74
N GLU A 187 3.39 -10.00 20.73
CA GLU A 187 3.88 -9.97 19.33
C GLU A 187 2.87 -9.37 18.36
N ASN A 188 1.57 -9.43 18.66
CA ASN A 188 0.50 -9.04 17.74
C ASN A 188 -0.42 -7.98 18.37
N THR A 189 -0.93 -7.09 17.52
CA THR A 189 -1.99 -6.14 17.87
C THR A 189 -3.13 -6.21 16.86
N VAL A 190 -4.36 -6.06 17.36
CA VAL A 190 -5.58 -5.99 16.57
C VAL A 190 -6.23 -4.64 16.78
N TRP A 191 -6.63 -4.04 15.67
CA TRP A 191 -7.11 -2.68 15.59
C TRP A 191 -8.46 -2.64 14.88
N LYS A 192 -9.29 -1.65 15.20
CA LYS A 192 -10.61 -1.46 14.61
C LYS A 192 -10.83 -0.04 14.13
N LEU A 193 -11.41 0.11 12.96
CA LEU A 193 -11.89 1.39 12.44
C LEU A 193 -13.37 1.27 12.06
N ASP A 194 -14.22 2.05 12.72
CA ASP A 194 -15.58 2.30 12.25
C ASP A 194 -15.53 3.24 11.05
N ILE A 195 -16.09 2.81 9.92
CA ILE A 195 -16.11 3.58 8.68
C ILE A 195 -17.45 4.22 8.36
N SER A 196 -18.46 4.09 9.22
CA SER A 196 -19.81 4.62 9.01
C SER A 196 -19.80 6.14 8.73
N ASN A 197 -18.96 6.88 9.47
CA ASN A 197 -18.75 8.31 9.30
C ASN A 197 -17.32 8.64 8.82
N TYR A 198 -16.69 7.72 8.08
CA TYR A 198 -15.32 7.91 7.60
C TYR A 198 -15.20 9.11 6.66
N GLU A 199 -14.26 10.00 6.97
CA GLU A 199 -13.82 11.11 6.13
C GLU A 199 -12.45 10.79 5.53
N ASN A 200 -12.28 11.13 4.25
CA ASN A 200 -11.04 10.93 3.52
C ASN A 200 -9.87 11.65 4.20
N LYS A 201 -8.75 10.94 4.33
CA LYS A 201 -7.53 11.42 4.98
C LYS A 201 -6.48 11.88 3.99
N ASN A 202 -6.54 11.44 2.73
CA ASN A 202 -5.64 11.90 1.69
C ASN A 202 -5.80 13.40 1.42
N LYS A 203 -4.67 14.11 1.37
CA LYS A 203 -4.64 15.57 1.15
C LYS A 203 -3.83 15.98 -0.08
N PHE A 204 -2.85 15.19 -0.48
CA PHE A 204 -1.79 15.62 -1.39
C PHE A 204 -1.75 14.88 -2.71
N ILE A 205 -2.47 13.76 -2.84
CA ILE A 205 -2.43 12.92 -4.03
C ILE A 205 -3.76 13.08 -4.80
N GLY A 206 -3.69 13.42 -6.09
CA GLY A 206 -4.84 13.32 -6.97
C GLY A 206 -5.14 11.85 -7.30
N VAL A 207 -6.25 11.30 -6.79
CA VAL A 207 -6.57 9.87 -6.95
C VAL A 207 -7.54 9.67 -8.12
N LYS A 208 -7.20 8.72 -9.00
CA LYS A 208 -8.09 8.15 -10.01
C LYS A 208 -8.52 6.76 -9.57
N ASN A 209 -9.80 6.64 -9.24
CA ASN A 209 -10.43 5.38 -8.86
C ASN A 209 -11.05 4.69 -10.10
N ASP A 210 -11.41 3.42 -9.94
CA ASP A 210 -12.27 2.71 -10.91
C ASP A 210 -13.70 3.27 -10.96
#